data_AF-A0A934GFJ3-F1
#
_entry.id   AF-A0A934GFJ3-F1
#
_cell.length_a   1.000
_cell.length_b   1.000
_cell.length_c   1.000
_cell.angle_alpha   90.00
_cell.angle_beta   90.00
_cell.angle_gamma   90.00
#
_symmetry.space_group_name_H-M   'P 1'
#
loop_
_entity.id
_entity.type
_entity.pdbx_description
1 polymer ?
#
loop_
_entity_poly.entity_id
_entity_poly.type
_entity_poly.pdbx_seq_one_letter_code
_entity_poly.pdbx_strand_id
1 'polypeptide(L)'
;MKNLRFWGMAILPLALLAWFWHRDPNDGAQLLTQLETLLGLLIVAFPVYLLRKMLMPGDSREAFAKAMDGNMPAAVVWLSLAVLTLGLLAIVSPRAIGAQSAQLPGSAARDLPILIQEIDLRWATLPMRSVLGAQVEQESGWKERATLKTSREEGVGYGQFTRAYRADGSLRFDALAEVRALDPGLAGWTWANRYDPRLQLRAVVVKNRGCYQRLRPLVADYYNALAMCDAAYNGGEGGVYAERRLCAAVAACDARLWFGHVEQHSTKSRAKWQGYGASAFEINRTHVRNVMLVRRGKYVAAMGT
;
A
#
# COMPACT_ATOMS: atom_id res chain seq x y z
N MET A 1 -32.34 -29.34 -11.27
CA MET A 1 -31.47 -28.89 -10.16
C MET A 1 -29.95 -29.08 -10.38
N LYS A 2 -29.46 -30.10 -11.11
CA LYS A 2 -28.01 -30.29 -11.35
C LYS A 2 -27.35 -29.16 -12.17
N ASN A 3 -28.07 -28.59 -13.15
CA ASN A 3 -27.50 -27.57 -14.05
C ASN A 3 -27.37 -26.18 -13.39
N LEU A 4 -28.26 -25.81 -12.46
CA LEU A 4 -28.17 -24.51 -11.74
C LEU A 4 -26.92 -24.43 -10.84
N ARG A 5 -26.52 -25.56 -10.26
CA ARG A 5 -25.32 -25.65 -9.41
C ARG A 5 -24.02 -25.49 -10.19
N PHE A 6 -23.96 -26.05 -11.40
CA PHE A 6 -22.81 -25.89 -12.29
C PHE A 6 -22.68 -24.44 -12.77
N TRP A 7 -23.77 -23.85 -13.24
CA TRP A 7 -23.77 -22.46 -13.68
C TRP A 7 -23.51 -21.47 -12.53
N GLY A 8 -24.08 -21.70 -11.34
CA GLY A 8 -23.82 -20.87 -10.16
C GLY A 8 -22.38 -20.97 -9.62
N MET A 9 -21.73 -22.13 -9.75
CA MET A 9 -20.34 -22.30 -9.29
C MET A 9 -19.29 -21.89 -10.34
N ALA A 10 -19.64 -21.80 -11.62
CA ALA A 10 -18.70 -21.43 -12.69
C ALA A 10 -18.88 -20.00 -13.21
N ILE A 11 -20.12 -19.57 -13.49
CA ILE A 11 -20.37 -18.22 -14.03
C ILE A 11 -20.22 -17.16 -12.95
N LEU A 12 -20.75 -17.39 -11.74
CA LEU A 12 -20.78 -16.36 -10.71
C LEU A 12 -19.37 -15.91 -10.31
N PRO A 13 -18.38 -16.81 -10.12
CA PRO A 13 -17.01 -16.41 -9.88
C PRO A 13 -16.39 -15.66 -11.08
N LEU A 14 -16.62 -16.12 -12.31
CA LEU A 14 -16.09 -15.43 -13.51
C LEU A 14 -16.69 -14.03 -13.69
N ALA A 15 -17.98 -13.87 -13.43
CA ALA A 15 -18.65 -12.56 -13.45
C ALA A 15 -18.15 -11.65 -12.32
N LEU A 16 -17.91 -12.20 -11.13
CA LEU A 16 -17.29 -11.47 -10.01
C LEU A 16 -15.85 -11.06 -10.32
N LEU A 17 -15.04 -11.95 -10.90
CA LEU A 17 -13.66 -11.66 -11.31
C LEU A 17 -13.63 -10.58 -12.39
N ALA A 18 -14.52 -10.65 -13.38
CA ALA A 18 -14.66 -9.62 -14.42
C ALA A 18 -15.13 -8.28 -13.84
N TRP A 19 -16.05 -8.30 -12.89
CA TRP A 19 -16.52 -7.10 -12.19
C TRP A 19 -15.42 -6.47 -11.33
N PHE A 20 -14.67 -7.28 -10.57
CA PHE A 20 -13.52 -6.81 -9.81
C PHE A 20 -12.42 -6.26 -10.72
N TRP A 21 -12.08 -6.94 -11.81
CA TRP A 21 -11.12 -6.44 -12.80
C TRP A 21 -11.52 -5.08 -13.36
N HIS A 22 -12.78 -4.91 -13.75
CA HIS A 22 -13.26 -3.66 -14.36
C HIS A 22 -13.40 -2.51 -13.36
N ARG A 23 -13.52 -2.83 -12.06
CA ARG A 23 -13.64 -1.85 -10.97
C ARG A 23 -12.33 -1.63 -10.21
N ASP A 24 -11.28 -2.39 -10.50
CA ASP A 24 -9.99 -2.28 -9.81
C ASP A 24 -9.26 -1.02 -10.31
N PRO A 25 -9.07 0.01 -9.46
CA PRO A 25 -8.32 1.19 -9.83
C PRO A 25 -6.82 0.93 -9.99
N ASN A 26 -6.34 -0.30 -9.74
CA ASN A 26 -4.94 -0.72 -9.76
C ASN A 26 -4.60 -1.72 -10.88
N ASP A 27 -5.33 -1.71 -11.99
CA ASP A 27 -5.03 -2.54 -13.18
C ASP A 27 -4.88 -4.03 -12.85
N GLY A 28 -5.75 -4.54 -11.96
CA GLY A 28 -5.81 -5.95 -11.59
C GLY A 28 -4.96 -6.39 -10.39
N ALA A 29 -4.17 -5.50 -9.78
CA ALA A 29 -3.37 -5.86 -8.61
C ALA A 29 -4.25 -6.27 -7.40
N GLN A 30 -5.38 -5.62 -7.18
CA GLN A 30 -6.32 -6.00 -6.13
C GLN A 30 -7.00 -7.33 -6.46
N LEU A 31 -7.31 -7.57 -7.75
CA LEU A 31 -7.82 -8.86 -8.21
C LEU A 31 -6.83 -10.00 -7.93
N LEU A 32 -5.54 -9.79 -8.20
CA LEU A 32 -4.49 -10.79 -7.94
C LEU A 32 -4.41 -11.15 -6.45
N THR A 33 -4.50 -10.17 -5.54
CA THR A 33 -4.52 -10.45 -4.10
C THR A 33 -5.78 -11.23 -3.67
N GLN A 34 -6.94 -10.93 -4.26
CA GLN A 34 -8.18 -11.67 -4.00
C GLN A 34 -8.09 -13.11 -4.56
N LEU A 35 -7.49 -13.28 -5.74
CA LEU A 35 -7.25 -14.59 -6.35
C LEU A 35 -6.26 -15.43 -5.53
N GLU A 36 -5.18 -14.83 -5.03
CA GLU A 36 -4.24 -15.49 -4.10
C GLU A 36 -4.94 -15.94 -2.82
N THR A 37 -5.86 -15.13 -2.30
CA THR A 37 -6.67 -15.47 -1.12
C THR A 37 -7.59 -16.67 -1.42
N LEU A 38 -8.28 -16.66 -2.56
CA LEU A 38 -9.15 -17.76 -2.99
C LEU A 38 -8.36 -19.04 -3.29
N LEU A 39 -7.19 -18.93 -3.93
CA LEU A 39 -6.28 -20.04 -4.17
C LEU A 39 -5.78 -20.62 -2.84
N GLY A 40 -5.46 -19.77 -1.87
CA GLY A 40 -5.14 -20.16 -0.50
C GLY A 40 -6.25 -20.99 0.14
N LEU A 41 -7.52 -20.60 -0.02
CA LEU A 41 -8.66 -21.39 0.48
C LEU A 41 -8.77 -22.77 -0.20
N LEU A 42 -8.51 -22.87 -1.51
CA LEU A 42 -8.49 -24.15 -2.23
C LEU A 42 -7.35 -25.06 -1.77
N ILE A 43 -6.16 -24.48 -1.54
CA ILE A 43 -4.98 -25.21 -1.04
C ILE A 43 -5.23 -25.71 0.39
N VAL A 44 -5.91 -24.93 1.24
CA VAL A 44 -6.25 -25.28 2.63
C VAL A 44 -7.38 -26.32 2.73
N ALA A 45 -8.32 -26.32 1.78
CA ALA A 45 -9.47 -27.21 1.81
C ALA A 45 -9.09 -28.70 1.81
N PHE A 46 -8.04 -29.08 1.06
CA PHE A 46 -7.60 -30.47 0.96
C PHE A 46 -6.95 -31.01 2.26
N PRO A 47 -5.97 -30.33 2.89
CA PRO A 47 -5.47 -30.70 4.21
C PRO A 47 -6.54 -30.73 5.30
N VAL A 48 -7.47 -29.75 5.31
CA VAL A 48 -8.59 -29.73 6.26
C VAL A 48 -9.49 -30.95 6.06
N TYR A 49 -9.79 -31.31 4.82
CA TYR A 49 -10.56 -32.52 4.51
C TYR A 49 -9.87 -33.79 5.03
N LEU A 50 -8.55 -33.92 4.81
CA LEU A 50 -7.77 -35.07 5.30
C LEU A 50 -7.74 -35.13 6.83
N LEU A 51 -7.42 -34.02 7.51
CA LEU A 51 -7.37 -33.93 8.96
C LEU A 51 -8.74 -34.22 9.59
N ARG A 52 -9.81 -33.68 9.00
CA ARG A 52 -11.19 -33.97 9.43
C ARG A 52 -11.48 -35.47 9.32
N LYS A 53 -11.11 -36.12 8.21
CA LYS A 53 -11.32 -37.56 8.00
C LYS A 53 -10.49 -38.42 8.95
N MET A 54 -9.29 -37.98 9.32
CA MET A 54 -8.47 -38.66 10.33
C MET A 54 -9.07 -38.55 11.73
N LEU A 55 -9.53 -37.36 12.13
CA LEU A 55 -10.05 -37.11 13.47
C LEU A 55 -11.47 -37.65 13.67
N MET A 56 -12.29 -37.62 12.63
CA MET A 56 -13.66 -38.14 12.64
C MET A 56 -14.00 -38.80 11.28
N PRO A 57 -13.83 -40.13 11.14
CA PRO A 57 -13.95 -40.82 9.85
C PRO A 57 -15.38 -40.89 9.27
N GLY A 58 -16.40 -40.42 9.98
CA GLY A 58 -17.82 -40.46 9.57
C GLY A 58 -18.15 -39.67 8.29
N ASP A 59 -19.28 -40.01 7.65
CA ASP A 59 -19.85 -39.23 6.56
C ASP A 59 -20.80 -38.14 7.10
N SER A 60 -20.45 -36.87 6.86
CA SER A 60 -21.31 -35.73 7.20
C SER A 60 -22.67 -35.77 6.51
N ARG A 61 -22.76 -36.32 5.30
CA ARG A 61 -24.03 -36.36 4.56
C ARG A 61 -24.99 -37.35 5.19
N GLU A 62 -24.48 -38.50 5.62
CA GLU A 62 -25.28 -39.51 6.32
C GLU A 62 -25.72 -39.00 7.70
N ALA A 63 -24.80 -38.38 8.45
CA ALA A 63 -25.13 -37.77 9.74
C ALA A 63 -26.18 -36.66 9.60
N PHE A 64 -26.08 -35.82 8.56
CA PHE A 64 -27.06 -34.79 8.27
C PHE A 64 -28.44 -35.37 7.92
N ALA A 65 -28.49 -36.38 7.04
CA ALA A 65 -29.75 -37.01 6.65
C ALA A 65 -30.50 -37.58 7.86
N LYS A 66 -29.79 -38.34 8.71
CA LYS A 66 -30.37 -38.88 9.95
C LYS A 66 -30.78 -37.80 10.95
N ALA A 67 -30.04 -36.70 11.03
CA ALA A 67 -30.40 -35.56 11.87
C ALA A 67 -31.72 -34.91 11.43
N MET A 68 -31.94 -34.79 10.11
CA MET A 68 -33.18 -34.28 9.54
C MET A 68 -34.38 -35.20 9.80
N ASP A 69 -34.14 -36.49 9.98
CA ASP A 69 -35.15 -37.48 10.39
C ASP A 69 -35.40 -37.50 11.91
N GLY A 70 -34.88 -36.51 12.66
CA GLY A 70 -35.09 -36.37 14.11
C GLY A 70 -34.12 -37.17 14.98
N ASN A 71 -33.09 -37.78 14.41
CA ASN A 71 -32.08 -38.51 15.18
C ASN A 71 -31.12 -37.53 15.88
N MET A 72 -31.39 -37.25 17.16
CA MET A 72 -30.57 -36.34 17.98
C MET A 72 -29.08 -36.72 18.07
N PRO A 73 -28.70 -38.00 18.27
CA PRO A 73 -27.29 -38.39 18.21
C PRO A 73 -26.61 -38.03 16.87
N ALA A 74 -27.29 -38.23 15.74
CA ALA A 74 -26.76 -37.86 14.42
C ALA A 74 -26.61 -36.34 14.25
N ALA A 75 -27.54 -35.55 14.82
CA ALA A 75 -27.46 -34.10 14.84
C ALA A 75 -26.22 -33.60 15.60
N VAL A 76 -25.92 -34.19 16.76
CA VAL A 76 -24.72 -33.89 17.54
C VAL A 76 -23.45 -34.21 16.73
N VAL A 77 -23.39 -35.40 16.11
CA VAL A 77 -22.24 -35.79 15.27
C VAL A 77 -22.05 -34.83 14.10
N TRP A 78 -23.13 -34.43 13.43
CA TRP A 78 -23.08 -33.48 12.34
C TRP A 78 -22.57 -32.10 12.79
N LEU A 79 -23.06 -31.59 13.92
CA LEU A 79 -22.60 -30.33 14.51
C LEU A 79 -21.13 -30.40 14.91
N SER A 80 -20.68 -31.50 15.54
CA SER A 80 -19.27 -31.72 15.88
C SER A 80 -18.38 -31.72 14.64
N LEU A 81 -18.82 -32.35 13.54
CA LEU A 81 -18.10 -32.32 12.27
C LEU A 81 -18.03 -30.92 11.67
N ALA A 82 -19.09 -30.11 11.79
CA ALA A 82 -19.11 -28.72 11.33
C ALA A 82 -18.15 -27.85 12.15
N VAL A 83 -18.20 -27.94 13.49
CA VAL A 83 -17.30 -27.21 14.40
C VAL A 83 -15.84 -27.62 14.19
N LEU A 84 -15.56 -28.92 14.05
CA LEU A 84 -14.21 -29.42 13.76
C LEU A 84 -13.69 -28.86 12.43
N THR A 85 -14.53 -28.84 11.39
CA THR A 85 -14.15 -28.28 10.08
C THR A 85 -13.85 -26.80 10.18
N LEU A 86 -14.67 -26.03 10.90
CA LEU A 86 -14.43 -24.60 11.15
C LEU A 86 -13.14 -24.35 11.95
N GLY A 87 -12.88 -25.17 12.98
CA GLY A 87 -11.66 -25.09 13.78
C GLY A 87 -10.41 -25.44 12.97
N LEU A 88 -10.47 -26.50 12.16
CA LEU A 88 -9.38 -26.87 11.25
C LEU A 88 -9.15 -25.82 10.16
N LEU A 89 -10.20 -25.21 9.61
CA LEU A 89 -10.06 -24.08 8.70
C LEU A 89 -9.33 -22.93 9.39
N ALA A 90 -9.72 -22.56 10.62
CA ALA A 90 -9.06 -21.49 11.36
C ALA A 90 -7.58 -21.77 11.68
N ILE A 91 -7.21 -23.03 11.96
CA ILE A 91 -5.83 -23.44 12.26
C ILE A 91 -4.97 -23.55 10.99
N VAL A 92 -5.52 -24.15 9.93
CA VAL A 92 -4.80 -24.44 8.67
C VAL A 92 -4.85 -23.27 7.69
N SER A 93 -5.68 -22.26 7.93
CA SER A 93 -5.60 -20.96 7.24
C SER A 93 -4.74 -19.98 8.04
N PRO A 94 -3.40 -20.01 7.97
CA PRO A 94 -2.59 -19.03 8.68
C PRO A 94 -2.71 -17.60 8.11
N ARG A 95 -3.56 -17.34 7.09
CA ARG A 95 -3.59 -16.06 6.35
C ARG A 95 -4.95 -15.60 5.79
N ALA A 96 -6.09 -15.96 6.37
CA ALA A 96 -7.39 -15.44 5.91
C ALA A 96 -8.01 -14.36 6.82
N ILE A 97 -7.58 -14.25 8.09
CA ILE A 97 -8.17 -13.29 9.05
C ILE A 97 -7.12 -12.42 9.75
N GLY A 98 -5.84 -12.80 9.71
CA GLY A 98 -4.76 -11.91 10.08
C GLY A 98 -4.29 -11.15 8.86
N ALA A 99 -4.54 -9.83 8.82
CA ALA A 99 -3.61 -8.93 8.14
C ALA A 99 -2.21 -9.44 8.50
N GLN A 100 -1.41 -9.82 7.51
CA GLN A 100 0.00 -10.11 7.77
C GLN A 100 0.51 -8.89 8.54
N SER A 101 0.79 -9.09 9.84
CA SER A 101 1.64 -8.18 10.59
C SER A 101 3.03 -8.35 10.01
N ALA A 102 3.19 -7.93 8.76
CA ALA A 102 4.47 -7.78 8.13
C ALA A 102 5.26 -6.92 9.09
N GLN A 103 6.32 -7.51 9.64
CA GLN A 103 7.11 -6.88 10.69
C GLN A 103 7.47 -5.47 10.25
N LEU A 104 7.05 -4.48 11.03
CA LEU A 104 7.33 -3.09 10.74
C LEU A 104 8.86 -2.89 10.79
N PRO A 105 9.47 -2.28 9.76
CA PRO A 105 10.93 -2.20 9.68
C PRO A 105 11.49 -1.10 10.58
N GLY A 106 12.78 -1.22 10.93
CA GLY A 106 13.51 -0.17 11.63
C GLY A 106 12.82 0.28 12.92
N SER A 107 12.71 1.59 13.11
CA SER A 107 12.04 2.24 14.25
C SER A 107 10.54 2.46 14.04
N ALA A 108 9.92 1.88 13.02
CA ALA A 108 8.50 2.08 12.70
C ALA A 108 7.58 1.83 13.90
N ALA A 109 7.74 0.70 14.61
CA ALA A 109 6.89 0.38 15.76
C ALA A 109 6.94 1.46 16.87
N ARG A 110 8.10 2.13 17.02
CA ARG A 110 8.31 3.19 18.02
C ARG A 110 7.73 4.53 17.57
N ASP A 111 7.93 4.90 16.30
CA ASP A 111 7.70 6.28 15.84
C ASP A 111 6.43 6.42 14.98
N LEU A 112 5.77 5.32 14.60
CA LEU A 112 4.48 5.32 13.93
C LEU A 112 3.38 6.08 14.71
N PRO A 113 3.28 5.97 16.06
CA PRO A 113 2.33 6.78 16.82
C PRO A 113 2.57 8.29 16.68
N ILE A 114 3.83 8.72 16.52
CA ILE A 114 4.17 10.13 16.27
C ILE A 114 3.64 10.54 14.90
N LEU A 115 3.85 9.72 13.86
CA LEU A 115 3.31 9.99 12.53
C LEU A 115 1.77 10.09 12.55
N ILE A 116 1.09 9.15 13.21
CA ILE A 116 -0.38 9.16 13.34
C ILE A 116 -0.85 10.46 14.00
N GLN A 117 -0.22 10.86 15.10
CA GLN A 117 -0.55 12.10 15.80
C GLN A 117 -0.32 13.34 14.92
N GLU A 118 0.78 13.38 14.16
CA GLU A 118 1.04 14.49 13.25
C GLU A 118 0.02 14.52 12.10
N ILE A 119 -0.45 13.37 11.60
CA ILE A 119 -1.58 13.31 10.66
C ILE A 119 -2.86 13.82 11.32
N ASP A 120 -3.20 13.41 12.54
CA ASP A 120 -4.41 13.88 13.22
C ASP A 120 -4.42 15.40 13.38
N LEU A 121 -3.30 15.97 13.80
CA LEU A 121 -3.18 17.41 14.04
C LEU A 121 -3.18 18.24 12.76
N ARG A 122 -2.63 17.71 11.66
CA ARG A 122 -2.33 18.52 10.46
C ARG A 122 -3.09 18.10 9.24
N TRP A 123 -3.65 16.91 9.20
CA TRP A 123 -4.36 16.37 8.05
C TRP A 123 -5.33 15.26 8.45
N ALA A 124 -6.22 15.53 9.41
CA ALA A 124 -7.16 14.56 9.95
C ALA A 124 -8.01 13.85 8.88
N THR A 125 -8.29 14.54 7.76
CA THR A 125 -9.08 14.05 6.63
C THR A 125 -8.27 13.29 5.58
N LEU A 126 -7.00 12.96 5.82
CA LEU A 126 -6.17 12.17 4.92
C LEU A 126 -6.82 10.80 4.66
N PRO A 127 -7.25 10.49 3.41
CA PRO A 127 -7.59 9.13 3.04
C PRO A 127 -6.31 8.28 2.94
N MET A 128 -6.40 6.96 3.14
CA MET A 128 -5.26 6.07 3.02
C MET A 128 -4.02 6.50 3.81
N ARG A 129 -4.21 6.77 5.10
CA ARG A 129 -3.16 7.26 6.00
C ARG A 129 -1.92 6.34 6.00
N SER A 130 -2.13 5.05 5.75
CA SER A 130 -1.08 4.03 5.55
C SER A 130 -0.07 4.36 4.45
N VAL A 131 -0.41 5.21 3.47
CA VAL A 131 0.52 5.68 2.43
C VAL A 131 1.73 6.41 3.04
N LEU A 132 1.53 7.24 4.07
CA LEU A 132 2.66 7.98 4.66
C LEU A 132 3.61 7.06 5.43
N GLY A 133 3.10 6.01 6.08
CA GLY A 133 3.94 5.00 6.72
C GLY A 133 4.78 4.21 5.70
N ALA A 134 4.18 3.88 4.56
CA ALA A 134 4.87 3.25 3.44
C ALA A 134 5.89 4.16 2.76
N GLN A 135 5.60 5.45 2.65
CA GLN A 135 6.53 6.44 2.10
C GLN A 135 7.75 6.60 3.01
N VAL A 136 7.58 6.74 4.32
CA VAL A 136 8.71 6.79 5.27
C VAL A 136 9.57 5.52 5.18
N GLU A 137 8.95 4.35 5.02
CA GLU A 137 9.67 3.11 4.76
C GLU A 137 10.46 3.15 3.45
N GLN A 138 9.87 3.65 2.37
CA GLN A 138 10.53 3.74 1.07
C GLN A 138 11.73 4.71 1.10
N GLU A 139 11.60 5.82 1.82
CA GLU A 139 12.64 6.86 1.91
C GLU A 139 13.81 6.43 2.81
N SER A 140 13.52 5.83 3.96
CA SER A 140 14.54 5.61 5.01
C SER A 140 14.63 4.19 5.54
N GLY A 141 13.70 3.30 5.16
CA GLY A 141 13.51 2.01 5.82
C GLY A 141 13.13 2.17 7.29
N TRP A 142 12.49 3.29 7.65
CA TRP A 142 12.27 3.72 9.03
C TRP A 142 13.57 3.77 9.85
N LYS A 143 14.60 4.43 9.32
CA LYS A 143 15.81 4.75 10.07
C LYS A 143 15.80 6.24 10.39
N GLU A 144 15.59 6.58 11.66
CA GLU A 144 15.52 7.96 12.18
C GLU A 144 16.69 8.85 11.70
N ARG A 145 17.88 8.25 11.62
CA ARG A 145 19.12 8.93 11.24
C ARG A 145 19.65 8.49 9.87
N ALA A 146 18.76 7.99 8.99
CA ALA A 146 19.11 7.69 7.60
C ALA A 146 19.85 8.88 6.98
N THR A 147 20.99 8.62 6.35
CA THR A 147 21.81 9.67 5.76
C THR A 147 22.29 9.20 4.40
N LEU A 148 21.96 9.96 3.37
CA LEU A 148 22.61 9.94 2.07
C LEU A 148 23.55 11.13 2.03
N LYS A 149 24.85 10.92 1.82
CA LYS A 149 25.82 12.02 1.70
C LYS A 149 26.75 11.79 0.53
N THR A 150 26.71 12.70 -0.43
CA THR A 150 27.61 12.76 -1.58
C THR A 150 28.21 14.16 -1.66
N SER A 151 29.09 14.40 -2.63
CA SER A 151 29.57 15.76 -2.94
C SER A 151 28.47 16.68 -3.48
N ARG A 152 27.35 16.12 -3.96
CA ARG A 152 26.27 16.87 -4.60
C ARG A 152 25.06 17.06 -3.69
N GLU A 153 24.86 16.19 -2.71
CA GLU A 153 23.65 16.21 -1.89
C GLU A 153 23.85 15.58 -0.51
N GLU A 154 23.05 16.07 0.45
CA GLU A 154 22.89 15.48 1.77
C GLU A 154 21.39 15.32 2.06
N GLY A 155 20.93 14.07 2.06
CA GLY A 155 19.57 13.66 2.41
C GLY A 155 19.52 13.07 3.82
N VAL A 156 18.55 13.49 4.63
CA VAL A 156 18.51 13.09 6.05
C VAL A 156 17.13 12.63 6.51
N GLY A 157 17.16 11.62 7.38
CA GLY A 157 16.04 11.24 8.22
C GLY A 157 14.93 10.48 7.51
N TYR A 158 13.78 10.41 8.18
CA TYR A 158 12.60 9.65 7.76
C TYR A 158 12.11 9.98 6.37
N GLY A 159 12.09 11.26 6.00
CA GLY A 159 11.63 11.73 4.70
C GLY A 159 12.74 12.03 3.69
N GLN A 160 14.00 11.67 4.00
CA GLN A 160 15.19 12.00 3.20
C GLN A 160 15.23 13.46 2.73
N PHE A 161 14.92 14.40 3.63
CA PHE A 161 14.94 15.82 3.30
C PHE A 161 16.34 16.24 2.90
N THR A 162 16.46 16.75 1.67
CA THR A 162 17.75 16.88 0.99
C THR A 162 18.11 18.34 0.78
N ARG A 163 19.38 18.66 1.03
CA ARG A 163 20.03 19.84 0.46
C ARG A 163 20.98 19.40 -0.64
N ALA A 164 20.99 20.12 -1.76
CA ALA A 164 21.91 19.86 -2.85
C ALA A 164 22.79 21.07 -3.14
N TYR A 165 23.97 20.80 -3.67
CA TYR A 165 25.03 21.78 -3.88
C TYR A 165 25.37 21.89 -5.37
N ARG A 166 25.83 23.08 -5.78
CA ARG A 166 26.50 23.30 -7.05
C ARG A 166 27.95 22.83 -6.96
N ALA A 167 28.64 22.79 -8.10
CA ALA A 167 30.04 22.38 -8.17
C ALA A 167 30.99 23.29 -7.37
N ASP A 168 30.63 24.57 -7.20
CA ASP A 168 31.35 25.55 -6.39
C ASP A 168 31.05 25.45 -4.87
N GLY A 169 30.25 24.47 -4.45
CA GLY A 169 29.83 24.27 -3.07
C GLY A 169 28.65 25.16 -2.62
N SER A 170 28.17 26.08 -3.47
CA SER A 170 27.00 26.89 -3.15
C SER A 170 25.72 26.06 -3.08
N LEU A 171 24.81 26.43 -2.19
CA LEU A 171 23.53 25.74 -2.02
C LEU A 171 22.64 25.95 -3.27
N ARG A 172 22.19 24.84 -3.86
CA ARG A 172 21.28 24.83 -5.01
C ARG A 172 19.82 24.81 -4.56
N PHE A 173 19.48 23.95 -3.61
CA PHE A 173 18.17 23.92 -2.94
C PHE A 173 18.29 23.27 -1.56
N ASP A 174 17.30 23.52 -0.71
CA ASP A 174 17.20 22.97 0.65
C ASP A 174 15.75 22.61 0.95
N ALA A 175 15.42 21.31 0.88
CA ALA A 175 14.08 20.81 1.13
C ALA A 175 13.62 21.02 2.57
N LEU A 176 14.55 21.10 3.55
CA LEU A 176 14.21 21.41 4.93
C LEU A 176 13.76 22.86 5.04
N ALA A 177 14.47 23.79 4.40
CA ALA A 177 14.06 25.20 4.35
C ALA A 177 12.69 25.37 3.66
N GLU A 178 12.44 24.66 2.57
CA GLU A 178 11.15 24.70 1.86
C GLU A 178 9.99 24.25 2.75
N VAL A 179 10.11 23.10 3.43
CA VAL A 179 9.00 22.59 4.25
C VAL A 179 8.78 23.37 5.55
N ARG A 180 9.81 24.03 6.09
CA ARG A 180 9.63 24.94 7.23
C ARG A 180 8.65 26.08 6.92
N ALA A 181 8.61 26.53 5.67
CA ALA A 181 7.67 27.57 5.25
C ALA A 181 6.22 27.07 5.15
N LEU A 182 5.98 25.75 5.20
CA LEU A 182 4.65 25.16 5.03
C LEU A 182 3.85 25.03 6.34
N ASP A 183 4.51 25.00 7.50
CA ASP A 183 3.86 24.80 8.80
C ASP A 183 4.62 25.57 9.89
N PRO A 184 3.96 26.49 10.64
CA PRO A 184 4.61 27.23 11.73
C PRO A 184 5.23 26.34 12.81
N GLY A 185 4.70 25.13 13.01
CA GLY A 185 5.25 24.13 13.92
C GLY A 185 6.60 23.55 13.45
N LEU A 186 7.08 23.89 12.25
CA LEU A 186 8.43 23.57 11.78
C LEU A 186 9.41 24.74 11.93
N ALA A 187 8.99 25.89 12.48
CA ALA A 187 9.87 27.07 12.59
C ALA A 187 11.20 26.79 13.30
N GLY A 188 11.20 25.92 14.33
CA GLY A 188 12.40 25.50 15.06
C GLY A 188 13.19 24.35 14.44
N TRP A 189 12.76 23.81 13.29
CA TRP A 189 13.48 22.73 12.62
C TRP A 189 14.64 23.29 11.80
N THR A 190 15.83 22.73 11.96
CA THR A 190 17.08 23.22 11.37
C THR A 190 17.99 22.05 11.04
N TRP A 191 19.07 22.30 10.31
CA TRP A 191 20.10 21.29 10.08
C TRP A 191 20.78 20.81 11.38
N ALA A 192 20.79 21.60 12.46
CA ALA A 192 21.37 21.20 13.74
C ALA A 192 20.54 20.11 14.45
N ASN A 193 19.20 20.21 14.39
CA ASN A 193 18.25 19.26 14.98
C ASN A 193 17.48 18.47 13.91
N ARG A 194 18.09 18.25 12.74
CA ARG A 194 17.45 17.60 11.57
C ARG A 194 16.87 16.21 11.83
N TYR A 195 17.39 15.51 12.84
CA TYR A 195 16.93 14.17 13.23
C TYR A 195 15.89 14.16 14.34
N ASP A 196 15.29 15.30 14.70
CA ASP A 196 14.13 15.29 15.61
C ASP A 196 12.98 14.46 14.99
N PRO A 197 12.52 13.37 15.62
CA PRO A 197 11.54 12.46 15.02
C PRO A 197 10.21 13.14 14.70
N ARG A 198 9.75 14.04 15.57
CA ARG A 198 8.46 14.71 15.42
C ARG A 198 8.50 15.72 14.29
N LEU A 199 9.56 16.53 14.20
CA LEU A 199 9.70 17.53 13.15
C LEU A 199 9.90 16.87 11.77
N GLN A 200 10.63 15.77 11.69
CA GLN A 200 10.77 14.98 10.45
C GLN A 200 9.41 14.46 9.96
N LEU A 201 8.66 13.77 10.83
CA LEU A 201 7.38 13.16 10.45
C LEU A 201 6.33 14.23 10.17
N ARG A 202 6.34 15.34 10.92
CA ARG A 202 5.54 16.54 10.61
C ARG A 202 5.82 17.05 9.21
N ALA A 203 7.09 17.20 8.83
CA ALA A 203 7.49 17.66 7.51
C ALA A 203 6.97 16.74 6.39
N VAL A 204 7.02 15.42 6.58
CA VAL A 204 6.44 14.44 5.64
C VAL A 204 4.94 14.69 5.47
N VAL A 205 4.20 14.84 6.57
CA VAL A 205 2.74 15.07 6.54
C VAL A 205 2.39 16.36 5.79
N VAL A 206 3.03 17.49 6.13
CA VAL A 206 2.65 18.80 5.57
C VAL A 206 3.05 18.95 4.12
N LYS A 207 4.21 18.37 3.72
CA LYS A 207 4.65 18.36 2.32
C LYS A 207 3.67 17.58 1.44
N ASN A 208 3.26 16.39 1.87
CA ASN A 208 2.26 15.60 1.15
C ASN A 208 0.87 16.25 1.16
N ARG A 209 0.46 16.87 2.27
CA ARG A 209 -0.83 17.59 2.36
C ARG A 209 -0.90 18.71 1.32
N GLY A 210 0.13 19.55 1.25
CA GLY A 210 0.18 20.67 0.30
C GLY A 210 0.12 20.17 -1.14
N CYS A 211 0.87 19.11 -1.46
CA CYS A 211 0.78 18.47 -2.76
C CYS A 211 -0.64 17.96 -3.06
N TYR A 212 -1.24 17.22 -2.12
CA TYR A 212 -2.55 16.61 -2.31
C TYR A 212 -3.63 17.66 -2.55
N GLN A 213 -3.60 18.78 -1.81
CA GLN A 213 -4.54 19.88 -2.01
C GLN A 213 -4.49 20.46 -3.42
N ARG A 214 -3.30 20.52 -4.04
CA ARG A 214 -3.13 21.02 -5.40
C ARG A 214 -3.49 19.99 -6.47
N LEU A 215 -3.15 18.72 -6.26
CA LEU A 215 -3.39 17.65 -7.24
C LEU A 215 -4.81 17.08 -7.18
N ARG A 216 -5.43 17.00 -6.00
CA ARG A 216 -6.74 16.34 -5.81
C ARG A 216 -7.84 16.84 -6.76
N PRO A 217 -7.98 18.15 -7.05
CA PRO A 217 -9.00 18.64 -7.99
C PRO A 217 -8.76 18.21 -9.44
N LEU A 218 -7.58 17.71 -9.77
CA LEU A 218 -7.13 17.46 -11.14
C LEU A 218 -7.11 15.96 -11.49
N VAL A 219 -7.44 15.09 -10.54
CA VAL A 219 -7.31 13.63 -10.66
C VAL A 219 -8.61 12.93 -10.26
N ALA A 220 -8.75 11.67 -10.65
CA ALA A 220 -10.01 10.96 -10.57
C ALA A 220 -10.48 10.77 -9.12
N ASP A 221 -9.55 10.42 -8.23
CA ASP A 221 -9.84 10.08 -6.84
C ASP A 221 -8.65 10.41 -5.92
N TYR A 222 -8.81 10.10 -4.63
CA TYR A 222 -7.75 10.29 -3.64
C TYR A 222 -6.54 9.37 -3.87
N TYR A 223 -6.75 8.21 -4.49
CA TYR A 223 -5.69 7.24 -4.73
C TYR A 223 -4.70 7.79 -5.76
N ASN A 224 -5.21 8.29 -6.86
CA ASN A 224 -4.42 8.92 -7.92
C ASN A 224 -3.76 10.22 -7.44
N ALA A 225 -4.42 10.98 -6.56
CA ALA A 225 -3.81 12.16 -5.93
C ALA A 225 -2.57 11.78 -5.09
N LEU A 226 -2.69 10.74 -4.26
CA LEU A 226 -1.60 10.29 -3.40
C LEU A 226 -0.46 9.64 -4.20
N ALA A 227 -0.77 8.84 -5.24
CA ALA A 227 0.24 8.27 -6.13
C ALA A 227 1.04 9.36 -6.86
N MET A 228 0.35 10.38 -7.39
CA MET A 228 1.03 11.51 -8.04
C MET A 228 1.78 12.40 -7.03
N CYS A 229 1.31 12.49 -5.79
CA CYS A 229 2.07 13.17 -4.74
C CYS A 229 3.33 12.45 -4.32
N ASP A 230 3.30 11.11 -4.28
CA ASP A 230 4.50 10.33 -4.05
C ASP A 230 5.52 10.50 -5.19
N ALA A 231 5.04 10.53 -6.43
CA ALA A 231 5.87 10.87 -7.60
C ALA A 231 6.49 12.27 -7.47
N ALA A 232 5.70 13.25 -7.02
CA ALA A 232 6.14 14.63 -6.80
C ALA A 232 7.12 14.74 -5.62
N TYR A 233 6.95 13.92 -4.57
CA TYR A 233 7.84 13.90 -3.42
C TYR A 233 9.25 13.48 -3.83
N ASN A 234 9.35 12.41 -4.63
CA ASN A 234 10.62 11.89 -5.14
C ASN A 234 11.21 12.70 -6.30
N GLY A 235 10.37 13.19 -7.22
CA GLY A 235 10.81 13.73 -8.51
C GLY A 235 10.43 15.19 -8.80
N GLY A 236 9.79 15.87 -7.86
CA GLY A 236 9.32 17.25 -7.99
C GLY A 236 7.93 17.38 -8.63
N GLU A 237 7.11 18.28 -8.08
CA GLU A 237 5.71 18.49 -8.49
C GLU A 237 5.58 19.11 -9.89
N GLY A 238 6.48 20.04 -10.25
CA GLY A 238 6.53 20.61 -11.60
C GLY A 238 6.71 19.55 -12.69
N GLY A 239 7.49 18.50 -12.39
CA GLY A 239 7.62 17.33 -13.25
C GLY A 239 6.30 16.60 -13.43
N VAL A 240 5.59 16.31 -12.33
CA VAL A 240 4.27 15.63 -12.39
C VAL A 240 3.26 16.42 -13.23
N TYR A 241 3.20 17.75 -13.10
CA TYR A 241 2.32 18.56 -13.95
C TYR A 241 2.67 18.47 -15.44
N ALA A 242 3.97 18.47 -15.78
CA ALA A 242 4.40 18.30 -17.17
C ALA A 242 4.03 16.91 -17.70
N GLU A 243 4.22 15.86 -16.90
CA GLU A 243 3.89 14.48 -17.24
C GLU A 243 2.39 14.27 -17.44
N ARG A 244 1.56 14.91 -16.62
CA ARG A 244 0.11 14.93 -16.82
C ARG A 244 -0.29 15.59 -18.13
N ARG A 245 0.35 16.71 -18.49
CA ARG A 245 0.09 17.38 -19.78
C ARG A 245 0.52 16.52 -20.97
N LEU A 246 1.65 15.81 -20.86
CA LEU A 246 2.09 14.85 -21.87
C LEU A 246 1.09 13.71 -22.03
N CYS A 247 0.62 13.12 -20.93
CA CYS A 247 -0.43 12.10 -20.96
C CYS A 247 -1.71 12.65 -21.62
N ALA A 248 -2.17 13.85 -21.26
CA ALA A 248 -3.38 14.44 -21.84
C ALA A 248 -3.29 14.66 -23.36
N ALA A 249 -2.09 14.74 -23.92
CA ALA A 249 -1.87 14.87 -25.37
C ALA A 249 -1.91 13.52 -26.11
N VAL A 250 -1.97 12.39 -25.40
CA VAL A 250 -2.00 11.04 -25.96
C VAL A 250 -3.42 10.49 -25.90
N ALA A 251 -3.99 10.10 -27.04
CA ALA A 251 -5.41 9.73 -27.16
C ALA A 251 -5.87 8.62 -26.20
N ALA A 252 -4.98 7.68 -25.85
CA ALA A 252 -5.28 6.55 -24.96
C ALA A 252 -4.92 6.79 -23.48
N CYS A 253 -4.56 8.02 -23.09
CA CYS A 253 -4.09 8.31 -21.73
C CYS A 253 -5.03 9.25 -20.97
N ASP A 254 -5.52 8.80 -19.81
CA ASP A 254 -6.29 9.63 -18.88
C ASP A 254 -5.33 10.31 -17.88
N ALA A 255 -5.13 11.61 -18.04
CA ALA A 255 -4.24 12.42 -17.19
C ALA A 255 -4.73 12.59 -15.72
N ARG A 256 -5.88 12.01 -15.40
CA ARG A 256 -6.43 11.92 -14.04
C ARG A 256 -6.05 10.63 -13.32
N LEU A 257 -5.45 9.67 -14.04
CA LEU A 257 -5.05 8.37 -13.54
C LEU A 257 -3.51 8.23 -13.55
N TRP A 258 -2.95 7.59 -12.52
CA TRP A 258 -1.52 7.35 -12.42
C TRP A 258 -1.11 6.06 -13.12
N PHE A 259 -1.52 4.91 -12.58
CA PHE A 259 -1.14 3.59 -13.08
C PHE A 259 -1.73 3.35 -14.47
N GLY A 260 -0.93 2.78 -15.36
CA GLY A 260 -1.32 2.57 -16.76
C GLY A 260 -1.44 3.85 -17.61
N HIS A 261 -1.31 5.04 -17.01
CA HIS A 261 -1.53 6.33 -17.67
C HIS A 261 -0.34 7.27 -17.45
N VAL A 262 -0.43 8.25 -16.54
CA VAL A 262 0.61 9.27 -16.35
C VAL A 262 1.99 8.65 -16.07
N GLU A 263 2.05 7.48 -15.41
CA GLU A 263 3.32 6.82 -15.15
C GLU A 263 4.08 6.40 -16.43
N GLN A 264 3.39 6.19 -17.54
CA GLN A 264 3.99 5.79 -18.83
C GLN A 264 4.56 6.99 -19.61
N HIS A 265 4.14 8.22 -19.27
CA HIS A 265 4.52 9.44 -19.96
C HIS A 265 5.36 10.34 -19.05
N SER A 266 6.68 10.34 -19.25
CA SER A 266 7.61 11.08 -18.39
C SER A 266 8.56 11.98 -19.17
N THR A 267 8.83 13.17 -18.61
CA THR A 267 9.92 14.04 -19.05
C THR A 267 11.27 13.70 -18.41
N LYS A 268 11.30 12.77 -17.45
CA LYS A 268 12.52 12.39 -16.73
C LYS A 268 13.44 11.60 -17.64
N SER A 269 14.75 11.77 -17.43
CA SER A 269 15.76 11.04 -18.16
C SER A 269 15.60 9.53 -17.96
N ARG A 270 15.67 8.80 -19.08
CA ARG A 270 15.74 7.33 -19.15
C ARG A 270 17.19 6.81 -19.15
N ALA A 271 18.18 7.71 -19.18
CA ALA A 271 19.58 7.33 -19.04
C ALA A 271 19.86 6.95 -17.57
N LYS A 272 20.55 5.83 -17.38
CA LYS A 272 20.93 5.36 -16.05
C LYS A 272 21.90 6.33 -15.39
N TRP A 273 21.65 6.66 -14.13
CA TRP A 273 22.58 7.48 -13.35
C TRP A 273 23.68 6.61 -12.77
N GLN A 274 24.93 7.06 -12.90
CA GLN A 274 26.06 6.39 -12.26
C GLN A 274 25.89 6.45 -10.73
N GLY A 275 26.06 5.31 -10.07
CA GLY A 275 25.89 5.15 -8.61
C GLY A 275 24.51 4.62 -8.18
N TYR A 276 23.45 4.82 -8.98
CA TYR A 276 22.09 4.37 -8.63
C TYR A 276 21.65 3.11 -9.40
N GLY A 277 22.31 2.77 -10.51
CA GLY A 277 21.98 1.59 -11.34
C GLY A 277 20.65 1.71 -12.11
N ALA A 278 19.92 2.80 -11.92
CA ALA A 278 18.62 3.10 -12.53
C ALA A 278 18.59 4.55 -13.03
N SER A 279 17.66 4.82 -13.95
CA SER A 279 17.37 6.16 -14.48
C SER A 279 16.43 6.95 -13.55
N ALA A 280 16.37 8.26 -13.73
CA ALA A 280 15.43 9.12 -13.00
C ALA A 280 13.98 8.70 -13.22
N PHE A 281 13.65 8.23 -14.44
CA PHE A 281 12.35 7.64 -14.74
C PHE A 281 12.08 6.39 -13.89
N GLU A 282 12.98 5.41 -13.93
CA GLU A 282 12.81 4.13 -13.23
C GLU A 282 12.72 4.32 -11.71
N ILE A 283 13.60 5.16 -11.14
CA ILE A 283 13.60 5.48 -9.71
C ILE A 283 12.23 6.03 -9.30
N ASN A 284 11.72 7.01 -10.03
CA ASN A 284 10.46 7.65 -9.69
C ASN A 284 9.25 6.71 -9.80
N ARG A 285 9.16 5.90 -10.87
CA ARG A 285 8.04 4.96 -11.04
C ARG A 285 8.10 3.82 -10.03
N THR A 286 9.30 3.32 -9.75
CA THR A 286 9.52 2.31 -8.71
C THR A 286 9.15 2.84 -7.34
N HIS A 287 9.44 4.11 -7.05
CA HIS A 287 9.06 4.76 -5.80
C HIS A 287 7.54 4.67 -5.56
N VAL A 288 6.74 5.12 -6.53
CA VAL A 288 5.26 5.10 -6.43
C VAL A 288 4.73 3.69 -6.34
N ARG A 289 5.22 2.77 -7.17
CA ARG A 289 4.84 1.35 -7.11
C ARG A 289 5.12 0.77 -5.72
N ASN A 290 6.30 1.02 -5.17
CA ASN A 290 6.70 0.50 -3.87
C ASN A 290 5.83 1.06 -2.76
N VAL A 291 5.59 2.37 -2.75
CA VAL A 291 4.76 3.01 -1.71
C VAL A 291 3.32 2.51 -1.81
N MET A 292 2.69 2.60 -2.98
CA MET A 292 1.25 2.36 -3.13
C MET A 292 0.87 0.87 -3.09
N LEU A 293 1.69 0.02 -3.70
CA LEU A 293 1.37 -1.40 -3.93
C LEU A 293 2.15 -2.37 -3.05
N VAL A 294 3.40 -2.09 -2.72
CA VAL A 294 4.27 -3.07 -2.03
C VAL A 294 4.30 -2.85 -0.51
N ARG A 295 4.43 -1.61 -0.05
CA ARG A 295 4.70 -1.29 1.36
C ARG A 295 3.45 -0.90 2.14
N ARG A 296 2.45 -0.26 1.49
CA ARG A 296 1.23 0.25 2.15
C ARG A 296 0.50 -0.80 2.98
N GLY A 297 0.39 -2.04 2.48
CA GLY A 297 -0.32 -3.12 3.15
C GLY A 297 0.10 -3.35 4.60
N LYS A 298 1.38 -3.12 4.93
CA LYS A 298 1.93 -3.32 6.29
C LYS A 298 1.36 -2.34 7.32
N TYR A 299 0.92 -1.17 6.87
CA TYR A 299 0.47 -0.07 7.73
C TYR A 299 -1.05 0.03 7.85
N VAL A 300 -1.81 -0.69 7.01
CA VAL A 300 -3.28 -0.60 6.97
C VAL A 300 -3.90 -0.94 8.33
N ALA A 301 -3.40 -1.95 9.03
CA ALA A 301 -3.93 -2.34 10.34
C ALA A 301 -3.76 -1.25 11.42
N ALA A 302 -2.68 -0.48 11.36
CA ALA A 302 -2.36 0.54 12.35
C ALA A 302 -2.85 1.95 11.98
N MET A 303 -3.02 2.23 10.69
CA MET A 303 -3.31 3.59 10.19
C MET A 303 -4.62 3.68 9.39
N GLY A 304 -5.22 2.56 9.01
CA GLY A 304 -6.41 2.52 8.15
C GLY A 304 -6.09 2.46 6.64
N THR A 305 -7.15 2.15 5.88
CA THR A 305 -7.13 1.99 4.42
C THR A 305 -7.07 3.28 3.65
#